data_AF-A0A7C6FE39-F1
#
_entry.id   AF-A0A7C6FE39-F1
#
_cell.length_a   1.000
_cell.length_b   1.000
_cell.length_c   1.000
_cell.angle_alpha   90.00
_cell.angle_beta   90.00
_cell.angle_gamma   90.00
#
_symmetry.space_group_name_H-M   'P 1'
#
loop_
_entity.id
_entity.type
_entity.pdbx_description
1 polymer ?
#
loop_
_entity_poly.entity_id
_entity_poly.type
_entity_poly.pdbx_seq_one_letter_code
_entity_poly.pdbx_strand_id
1 'polypeptide(L)'
;DNIEELINALQAFVESDDQALLDEATGEEIALNNKTLDVFVQQVSLMSETDRDDEQENDRVSLMTIHAAKGLEFPYVFVAGLEENLFPNALSLGSRVELEEERRLFYVAMTRAKKELALSCAQMRFRNGQMLYNEKSRFLDDVDPCFLNEAFNISKQKTNPFAQEVKYTPSPKRNLTRIDTPLPKPIGGVPVESMDEFKPGVEVFHDKFGLGKIVSVEGKGDDAKAEVMFEFGGLKKLVLRFAKLKLKK
;
A
#
# COMPACT_ATOMS: atom_id res chain seq x y z
N ASP A 1 4.90 -23.25 20.70
CA ASP A 1 5.37 -22.63 19.44
C ASP A 1 6.91 -22.68 19.35
N ASN A 2 7.70 -21.65 19.69
CA ASN A 2 9.16 -21.67 19.44
C ASN A 2 9.95 -22.78 20.18
N ILE A 3 9.56 -23.15 21.41
CA ILE A 3 10.26 -24.19 22.18
C ILE A 3 9.96 -25.59 21.63
N GLU A 4 8.73 -25.82 21.15
CA GLU A 4 8.36 -27.10 20.56
C GLU A 4 9.04 -27.30 19.21
N GLU A 5 9.17 -26.24 18.39
CA GLU A 5 9.94 -26.29 17.16
C GLU A 5 11.42 -26.59 17.41
N LEU A 6 12.01 -25.98 18.45
CA LEU A 6 13.39 -26.27 18.87
C LEU A 6 13.57 -27.73 19.29
N ILE A 7 12.63 -28.28 20.05
CA ILE A 7 12.67 -29.68 20.50
C ILE A 7 12.55 -30.63 19.31
N ASN A 8 11.63 -30.35 18.38
CA ASN A 8 11.47 -31.15 17.17
C ASN A 8 12.71 -31.11 16.27
N ALA A 9 13.34 -29.94 16.11
CA ALA A 9 14.59 -29.79 15.37
C ALA A 9 15.75 -30.55 16.02
N LEU A 10 15.84 -30.53 17.35
CA LEU A 10 16.87 -31.25 18.10
C LEU A 10 16.64 -32.77 18.02
N GLN A 11 15.39 -33.22 18.06
CA GLN A 11 15.03 -34.62 17.85
C GLN A 11 15.40 -35.08 16.44
N ALA A 12 15.07 -34.30 15.41
CA ALA A 12 15.44 -34.59 14.02
C ALA A 12 16.97 -34.66 13.83
N PHE A 13 17.74 -33.78 14.47
CA PHE A 13 19.22 -33.82 14.44
C PHE A 13 19.80 -35.09 15.09
N VAL A 14 19.19 -35.55 16.17
CA VAL A 14 19.61 -36.80 16.84
C VAL A 14 19.24 -38.02 15.99
N GLU A 15 18.06 -38.01 15.37
CA GLU A 15 17.51 -39.11 14.55
C GLU A 15 18.05 -39.16 13.12
N SER A 16 18.63 -38.09 12.59
CA SER A 16 19.24 -38.08 11.25
C SER A 16 20.46 -39.02 11.23
N ASP A 17 20.32 -40.18 10.59
CA ASP A 17 21.29 -41.28 10.70
C ASP A 17 22.36 -41.32 9.60
N ASP A 18 22.43 -40.35 8.67
CA ASP A 18 23.39 -40.43 7.56
C ASP A 18 24.10 -39.13 7.16
N GLN A 19 25.34 -39.37 6.71
CA GLN A 19 26.27 -38.57 5.91
C GLN A 19 27.17 -37.55 6.65
N ALA A 20 28.39 -38.02 6.97
CA ALA A 20 29.64 -37.26 7.00
C ALA A 20 29.50 -35.76 7.27
N LEU A 21 29.22 -35.40 8.52
CA LEU A 21 29.49 -34.06 9.00
C LEU A 21 31.00 -33.85 8.88
N LEU A 22 31.45 -33.02 7.93
CA LEU A 22 32.87 -32.69 7.77
C LEU A 22 33.19 -31.54 8.74
N ASP A 23 34.20 -31.73 9.58
CA ASP A 23 34.76 -30.60 10.33
C ASP A 23 35.48 -29.67 9.34
N GLU A 24 34.95 -28.47 9.08
CA GLU A 24 35.52 -27.52 8.12
C GLU A 24 36.96 -27.09 8.47
N ALA A 25 37.38 -27.24 9.73
CA ALA A 25 38.74 -26.91 10.15
C ALA A 25 39.77 -28.01 9.86
N THR A 26 39.33 -29.28 9.78
CA THR A 26 40.22 -30.45 9.68
C THR A 26 39.94 -31.33 8.45
N GLY A 27 38.77 -31.21 7.84
CA GLY A 27 38.30 -32.04 6.74
C GLY A 27 37.98 -33.49 7.13
N GLU A 28 37.92 -33.79 8.43
CA GLU A 28 37.66 -35.13 8.94
C GLU A 28 36.16 -35.40 9.16
N GLU A 29 35.74 -36.66 9.00
CA GLU A 29 34.37 -37.09 9.30
C GLU A 29 34.12 -37.03 10.82
N ILE A 30 33.16 -36.20 11.22
CA ILE A 30 32.64 -36.15 12.58
C ILE A 30 31.87 -37.45 12.83
N ALA A 31 32.47 -38.36 13.58
CA ALA A 31 31.85 -39.60 14.01
C ALA A 31 30.54 -39.35 14.78
N LEU A 32 29.56 -40.26 14.68
CA LEU A 32 28.26 -40.25 15.37
C LEU A 32 28.33 -39.95 16.89
N ASN A 33 29.47 -40.20 17.54
CA ASN A 33 29.71 -39.90 18.95
C ASN A 33 29.90 -38.40 19.26
N ASN A 34 29.93 -37.51 18.26
CA ASN A 34 30.15 -36.06 18.41
C ASN A 34 28.90 -35.20 18.15
N LYS A 35 27.68 -35.78 18.16
CA LYS A 35 26.41 -35.02 18.17
C LYS A 35 26.23 -34.25 19.48
N THR A 36 27.02 -33.20 19.67
CA THR A 36 26.98 -32.31 20.84
C THR A 36 26.10 -31.09 20.55
N LEU A 37 25.65 -30.43 21.62
CA LEU A 37 24.86 -29.20 21.51
C LEU A 37 25.61 -28.10 20.73
N ASP A 38 26.94 -28.06 20.82
CA ASP A 38 27.77 -27.08 20.12
C ASP A 38 27.62 -27.23 18.59
N VAL A 39 27.76 -28.47 18.09
CA VAL A 39 27.58 -28.80 16.67
C VAL A 39 26.15 -28.50 16.19
N PHE A 40 25.15 -28.80 17.02
CA PHE A 40 23.76 -28.47 16.71
C PHE A 40 23.55 -26.95 16.58
N VAL A 41 24.08 -26.15 17.51
CA VAL A 41 23.96 -24.68 17.48
C VAL A 41 24.69 -24.10 16.27
N GLN A 42 25.87 -24.63 15.91
CA GLN A 42 26.58 -24.24 14.69
C GLN A 42 25.74 -24.53 13.44
N GLN A 43 25.17 -25.73 13.33
CA GLN A 43 24.34 -26.12 12.20
C GLN A 43 23.07 -25.29 12.08
N VAL A 44 22.33 -25.08 13.17
CA VAL A 44 21.13 -24.21 13.18
C VAL A 44 21.47 -22.77 12.84
N SER A 45 22.68 -22.31 13.18
CA SER A 45 23.15 -20.97 12.82
C SER A 45 23.52 -20.85 11.33
N LEU A 46 23.89 -21.96 10.67
CA LEU A 46 24.23 -21.99 9.24
C LEU A 46 23.03 -22.31 8.34
N MET A 47 22.07 -23.10 8.82
CA MET A 47 20.87 -23.45 8.06
C MET A 47 20.07 -22.20 7.72
N SER A 48 19.94 -21.92 6.43
CA SER A 48 19.10 -20.83 5.94
C SER A 48 17.65 -21.31 5.82
N GLU A 49 16.67 -20.41 5.91
CA GLU A 49 15.24 -20.75 5.73
C GLU A 49 14.94 -21.46 4.39
N THR A 50 15.83 -21.29 3.40
CA THR A 50 15.75 -21.90 2.07
C THR A 50 16.16 -23.38 2.04
N ASP A 51 16.91 -23.86 3.04
CA ASP A 51 17.47 -25.23 3.05
C ASP A 51 16.49 -26.26 3.65
N ARG A 52 15.35 -25.82 4.18
CA ARG A 52 14.30 -26.69 4.76
C ARG A 52 13.28 -27.18 3.73
N ASP A 53 13.61 -27.06 2.45
CA ASP A 53 12.71 -27.42 1.35
C ASP A 53 12.66 -28.93 1.20
N ASP A 54 11.78 -29.58 1.96
CA ASP A 54 11.39 -30.96 1.74
C ASP A 54 10.84 -31.11 0.31
N GLU A 55 11.55 -31.88 -0.54
CA GLU A 55 11.22 -32.11 -1.95
C GLU A 55 9.82 -32.71 -2.20
N GLN A 56 9.09 -33.08 -1.15
CA GLN A 56 7.82 -33.80 -1.21
C GLN A 56 6.59 -32.89 -1.40
N GLU A 57 6.69 -31.57 -1.23
CA GLU A 57 5.55 -30.64 -1.35
C GLU A 57 5.82 -29.48 -2.32
N ASN A 58 5.81 -29.79 -3.63
CA ASN A 58 6.17 -28.85 -4.70
C ASN A 58 5.04 -27.89 -5.15
N ASP A 59 3.82 -27.98 -4.61
CA ASP A 59 2.68 -27.13 -5.00
C ASP A 59 2.41 -26.02 -3.97
N ARG A 60 3.33 -25.05 -3.91
CA ARG A 60 3.25 -23.93 -2.97
C ARG A 60 3.67 -22.62 -3.61
N VAL A 61 3.16 -21.52 -3.06
CA VAL A 61 3.58 -20.16 -3.44
C VAL A 61 4.71 -19.73 -2.52
N SER A 62 5.89 -19.48 -3.09
CA SER A 62 7.03 -18.96 -2.34
C SER A 62 6.87 -17.47 -2.08
N LEU A 63 6.79 -17.09 -0.80
CA LEU A 63 6.81 -15.69 -0.37
C LEU A 63 8.18 -15.37 0.23
N MET A 64 8.83 -14.34 -0.30
CA MET A 64 10.16 -13.94 0.15
C MET A 64 10.38 -12.45 -0.06
N THR A 65 11.43 -11.91 0.55
CA THR A 65 11.86 -10.53 0.28
C THR A 65 12.60 -10.45 -1.06
N ILE A 66 12.67 -9.26 -1.66
CA ILE A 66 13.42 -9.06 -2.92
C ILE A 66 14.89 -9.43 -2.76
N HIS A 67 15.47 -9.20 -1.57
CA HIS A 67 16.85 -9.57 -1.27
C HIS A 67 17.07 -11.09 -1.30
N ALA A 68 16.16 -11.85 -0.71
CA ALA A 68 16.22 -13.31 -0.69
C ALA A 68 16.01 -13.94 -2.08
N ALA A 69 15.33 -13.25 -2.99
CA ALA A 69 15.10 -13.72 -4.36
C ALA A 69 16.36 -13.67 -5.24
N LYS A 70 17.48 -13.11 -4.76
CA LYS A 70 18.72 -12.96 -5.54
C LYS A 70 19.26 -14.34 -5.94
N GLY A 71 19.46 -14.53 -7.25
CA GLY A 71 19.96 -15.80 -7.80
C GLY A 71 18.87 -16.83 -8.11
N LEU A 72 17.63 -16.58 -7.69
CA LEU A 72 16.47 -17.41 -8.02
C LEU A 72 15.75 -16.86 -9.27
N GLU A 73 14.92 -17.68 -9.89
CA GLU A 73 14.13 -17.29 -11.05
C GLU A 73 12.83 -18.11 -11.13
N PHE A 74 11.72 -17.46 -11.44
CA PHE A 74 10.39 -18.05 -11.39
C PHE A 74 9.60 -17.76 -12.68
N PRO A 75 8.71 -18.68 -13.12
CA PRO A 75 7.86 -18.43 -14.28
C PRO A 75 6.99 -17.18 -14.13
N TYR A 76 6.38 -17.00 -12.95
CA TYR A 76 5.48 -15.90 -12.63
C TYR A 76 5.95 -15.23 -11.34
N VAL A 77 6.07 -13.90 -11.33
CA VAL A 77 6.51 -13.13 -10.15
C VAL A 77 5.53 -12.01 -9.85
N PHE A 78 5.15 -11.88 -8.59
CA PHE A 78 4.30 -10.82 -8.07
C PHE A 78 5.12 -9.94 -7.14
N VAL A 79 5.38 -8.69 -7.55
CA VAL A 79 6.04 -7.69 -6.72
C VAL A 79 4.96 -6.81 -6.09
N ALA A 80 4.84 -6.91 -4.77
CA ALA A 80 3.85 -6.18 -3.99
C ALA A 80 4.47 -5.02 -3.22
N GLY A 81 3.67 -3.97 -3.00
CA GLY A 81 4.07 -2.85 -2.15
C GLY A 81 5.00 -1.85 -2.84
N LEU A 82 4.84 -1.63 -4.14
CA LEU A 82 5.56 -0.60 -4.91
C LEU A 82 4.98 0.78 -4.59
N GLU A 83 5.27 1.24 -3.39
CA GLU A 83 4.76 2.46 -2.78
C GLU A 83 5.92 3.34 -2.30
N GLU A 84 5.79 4.66 -2.41
CA GLU A 84 6.77 5.57 -1.78
C GLU A 84 6.82 5.35 -0.27
N ASN A 85 8.02 5.48 0.31
CA ASN A 85 8.34 5.19 1.72
C ASN A 85 8.30 3.71 2.14
N LEU A 86 7.87 2.81 1.25
CA LEU A 86 7.99 1.37 1.41
C LEU A 86 9.04 0.80 0.47
N PHE A 87 8.93 1.13 -0.82
CA PHE A 87 9.86 0.73 -1.87
C PHE A 87 9.88 1.80 -2.98
N PRO A 88 10.78 2.80 -2.92
CA PRO A 88 11.99 2.84 -2.10
C PRO A 88 11.72 3.02 -0.60
N ASN A 89 12.56 2.41 0.23
CA ASN A 89 12.52 2.60 1.67
C ASN A 89 12.70 4.09 2.04
N ALA A 90 11.89 4.59 2.98
CA ALA A 90 11.96 5.95 3.47
C ALA A 90 13.37 6.38 3.94
N LEU A 91 14.14 5.45 4.49
CA LEU A 91 15.52 5.70 4.94
C LEU A 91 16.44 6.04 3.76
N SER A 92 16.26 5.35 2.63
CA SER A 92 17.08 5.51 1.42
C SER A 92 16.76 6.78 0.63
N LEU A 93 15.70 7.53 0.99
CA LEU A 93 15.32 8.78 0.32
C LEU A 93 16.30 9.92 0.60
N GLY A 94 17.04 9.87 1.71
CA GLY A 94 17.97 10.93 2.12
C GLY A 94 19.30 10.93 1.36
N SER A 95 19.66 9.81 0.73
CA SER A 95 20.92 9.63 0.01
C SER A 95 20.67 9.15 -1.41
N ARG A 96 21.22 9.86 -2.38
CA ARG A 96 21.14 9.43 -3.78
C ARG A 96 21.76 8.05 -3.99
N VAL A 97 22.84 7.72 -3.27
CA VAL A 97 23.52 6.42 -3.40
C VAL A 97 22.61 5.28 -2.93
N GLU A 98 21.94 5.46 -1.79
CA GLU A 98 21.03 4.46 -1.24
C GLU A 98 19.78 4.30 -2.11
N LEU A 99 19.28 5.40 -2.70
CA LEU A 99 18.17 5.35 -3.64
C LEU A 99 18.52 4.58 -4.93
N GLU A 100 19.74 4.74 -5.46
CA GLU A 100 20.21 3.96 -6.61
C GLU A 100 20.37 2.47 -6.24
N GLU A 101 20.70 2.15 -4.98
CA GLU A 101 20.74 0.75 -4.52
C GLU A 101 19.33 0.14 -4.45
N GLU A 102 18.33 0.87 -3.95
CA GLU A 102 16.92 0.46 -3.99
C GLU A 102 16.43 0.28 -5.45
N ARG A 103 16.90 1.11 -6.37
CA ARG A 103 16.61 0.94 -7.80
C ARG A 103 17.22 -0.35 -8.36
N ARG A 104 18.45 -0.72 -7.93
CA ARG A 104 19.05 -2.01 -8.31
C ARG A 104 18.25 -3.18 -7.74
N LEU A 105 17.74 -3.07 -6.52
CA LEU A 105 16.81 -4.03 -5.95
C LEU A 105 15.55 -4.19 -6.81
N PHE A 106 14.98 -3.09 -7.30
CA PHE A 106 13.83 -3.15 -8.21
C PHE A 106 14.17 -3.91 -9.50
N TYR A 107 15.32 -3.61 -10.10
CA TYR A 107 15.82 -4.32 -11.27
C TYR A 107 16.01 -5.83 -11.00
N VAL A 108 16.56 -6.20 -9.83
CA VAL A 108 16.68 -7.60 -9.43
C VAL A 108 15.30 -8.25 -9.39
N ALA A 109 14.31 -7.61 -8.75
CA ALA A 109 12.94 -8.11 -8.68
C ALA A 109 12.32 -8.34 -10.08
N MET A 110 12.47 -7.37 -10.99
CA MET A 110 11.96 -7.48 -12.36
C MET A 110 12.59 -8.66 -13.12
N THR A 111 13.89 -8.86 -12.96
CA THR A 111 14.64 -9.92 -13.65
C THR A 111 14.46 -11.31 -13.05
N ARG A 112 13.71 -11.46 -11.94
CA ARG A 112 13.37 -12.80 -11.41
C ARG A 112 12.28 -13.48 -12.26
N ALA A 113 11.49 -12.72 -13.01
CA ALA A 113 10.37 -13.24 -13.80
C ALA A 113 10.83 -13.76 -15.16
N LYS A 114 10.41 -14.98 -15.52
CA LYS A 114 10.68 -15.57 -16.85
C LYS A 114 9.56 -15.33 -17.87
N LYS A 115 8.30 -15.33 -17.43
CA LYS A 115 7.13 -15.21 -18.32
C LYS A 115 6.35 -13.93 -18.05
N GLU A 116 5.83 -13.77 -16.83
CA GLU A 116 5.03 -12.61 -16.46
C GLU A 116 5.44 -12.03 -15.11
N LEU A 117 5.36 -10.70 -15.04
CA LEU A 117 5.65 -9.90 -13.86
C LEU A 117 4.43 -9.04 -13.55
N ALA A 118 3.85 -9.24 -12.37
CA ALA A 118 2.77 -8.41 -11.86
C ALA A 118 3.31 -7.44 -10.81
N LEU A 119 3.09 -6.15 -11.02
CA LEU A 119 3.49 -5.07 -10.13
C LEU A 119 2.25 -4.51 -9.44
N SER A 120 2.28 -4.38 -8.11
CA SER A 120 1.13 -3.85 -7.36
C SER A 120 1.52 -2.79 -6.33
N CYS A 121 0.65 -1.79 -6.18
CA CYS A 121 0.73 -0.71 -5.22
C CYS A 121 -0.62 -0.53 -4.52
N ALA A 122 -0.60 -0.15 -3.24
CA ALA A 122 -1.81 0.18 -2.48
C ALA A 122 -1.89 1.69 -2.25
N GLN A 123 -3.06 2.27 -2.51
CA GLN A 123 -3.33 3.69 -2.22
C GLN A 123 -3.41 3.97 -0.71
N MET A 124 -3.83 2.97 0.07
CA MET A 124 -3.91 3.04 1.53
C MET A 124 -3.41 1.74 2.15
N ARG A 125 -2.56 1.84 3.17
CA ARG A 125 -1.98 0.68 3.87
C ARG A 125 -2.02 0.88 5.37
N PHE A 126 -2.45 -0.15 6.10
CA PHE A 126 -2.29 -0.20 7.55
C PHE A 126 -0.89 -0.69 7.90
N ARG A 127 -0.11 0.12 8.62
CA ARG A 127 1.25 -0.22 9.05
C ARG A 127 1.53 0.40 10.41
N ASN A 128 2.16 -0.37 11.30
CA ASN A 128 2.57 0.10 12.64
C ASN A 128 1.44 0.78 13.44
N GLY A 129 0.21 0.27 13.33
CA GLY A 129 -0.96 0.79 14.05
C GLY A 129 -1.63 2.01 13.42
N GLN A 130 -1.18 2.48 12.26
CA GLN A 130 -1.72 3.66 11.59
C GLN A 130 -2.12 3.35 10.14
N MET A 131 -3.23 3.95 9.68
CA MET A 131 -3.60 3.96 8.27
C MET A 131 -2.85 5.07 7.55
N LEU A 132 -1.97 4.70 6.62
CA LEU A 132 -1.19 5.64 5.83
C LEU A 132 -1.70 5.68 4.39
N TYR A 133 -1.74 6.89 3.84
CA TYR A 133 -1.95 7.10 2.42
C TYR A 133 -0.61 7.04 1.70
N ASN A 134 -0.46 6.15 0.73
CA ASN A 134 0.79 5.96 0.02
C ASN A 134 0.64 6.35 -1.45
N GLU A 135 1.66 7.01 -1.97
CA GLU A 135 1.78 7.27 -3.40
C GLU A 135 2.47 6.10 -4.10
N LYS A 136 2.23 5.97 -5.41
CA LYS A 136 2.92 4.96 -6.23
C LYS A 136 4.43 5.17 -6.18
N SER A 137 5.20 4.08 -6.15
CA SER A 137 6.66 4.15 -6.23
C SER A 137 7.11 4.86 -7.50
N ARG A 138 8.08 5.76 -7.38
CA ARG A 138 8.75 6.40 -8.53
C ARG A 138 9.35 5.41 -9.53
N PHE A 139 9.73 4.21 -9.08
CA PHE A 139 10.32 3.20 -9.97
C PHE A 139 9.34 2.68 -11.03
N LEU A 140 8.03 2.84 -10.80
CA LEU A 140 7.01 2.53 -11.81
C LEU A 140 7.05 3.50 -12.98
N ASP A 141 7.45 4.76 -12.75
CA ASP A 141 7.55 5.78 -13.81
C ASP A 141 8.82 5.61 -14.66
N ASP A 142 9.82 4.88 -14.14
CA ASP A 142 11.03 4.50 -14.87
C ASP A 142 10.76 3.37 -15.91
N VAL A 143 9.62 2.67 -15.82
CA VAL A 143 9.23 1.60 -16.75
C VAL A 143 8.49 2.18 -17.95
N ASP A 144 8.89 1.79 -19.16
CA ASP A 144 8.23 2.26 -20.38
C ASP A 144 6.75 1.82 -20.39
N PRO A 145 5.80 2.76 -20.52
CA PRO A 145 4.37 2.48 -20.54
C PRO A 145 3.93 1.46 -21.59
N CYS A 146 4.68 1.26 -22.68
CA CYS A 146 4.31 0.26 -23.70
C CYS A 146 4.38 -1.18 -23.19
N PHE A 147 5.15 -1.44 -22.12
CA PHE A 147 5.24 -2.74 -21.47
C PHE A 147 4.30 -2.88 -20.27
N LEU A 148 3.60 -1.81 -19.89
CA LEU A 148 2.67 -1.82 -18.77
C LEU A 148 1.25 -2.07 -19.27
N ASN A 149 0.77 -3.29 -19.01
CA ASN A 149 -0.65 -3.57 -19.08
C ASN A 149 -1.27 -3.12 -17.76
N GLU A 150 -1.75 -1.87 -17.71
CA GLU A 150 -2.44 -1.34 -16.54
C GLU A 150 -3.72 -2.17 -16.27
N ALA A 151 -3.60 -3.18 -15.41
CA ALA A 151 -4.73 -3.90 -14.85
C ALA A 151 -5.54 -3.02 -13.87
N PHE A 152 -5.12 -1.77 -13.67
CA PHE A 152 -5.87 -0.67 -13.04
C PHE A 152 -7.14 -0.28 -13.83
N ASN A 153 -7.81 -1.25 -14.45
CA ASN A 153 -9.23 -1.16 -14.72
C ASN A 153 -9.99 -1.34 -13.40
N ILE A 154 -9.92 -0.34 -12.51
CA ILE A 154 -11.17 0.18 -11.97
C ILE A 154 -11.87 0.73 -13.18
N SER A 155 -12.60 -0.16 -13.85
CA SER A 155 -13.74 0.13 -14.67
C SER A 155 -13.98 1.64 -14.83
N LYS A 156 -13.44 2.22 -15.91
CA LYS A 156 -14.07 3.39 -16.53
C LYS A 156 -15.44 3.00 -17.12
N GLN A 157 -16.09 1.91 -16.69
CA GLN A 157 -17.52 1.79 -16.87
C GLN A 157 -18.16 2.78 -15.89
N LYS A 158 -18.38 3.99 -16.41
CA LYS A 158 -19.61 4.73 -16.13
C LYS A 158 -20.80 3.87 -16.59
N THR A 159 -21.05 2.75 -15.93
CA THR A 159 -22.33 2.06 -16.03
C THR A 159 -22.95 2.18 -14.66
N ASN A 160 -23.65 3.29 -14.46
CA ASN A 160 -24.73 3.31 -13.49
C ASN A 160 -25.61 2.09 -13.83
N PRO A 161 -25.81 1.10 -12.95
CA PRO A 161 -26.69 -0.05 -13.21
C PRO A 161 -28.18 0.36 -13.35
N PHE A 162 -28.46 1.67 -13.23
CA PHE A 162 -29.79 2.25 -13.23
C PHE A 162 -30.04 3.24 -14.38
N ALA A 163 -29.06 3.45 -15.27
CA ALA A 163 -29.28 4.25 -16.48
C ALA A 163 -29.92 3.38 -17.57
N GLN A 164 -31.18 2.98 -17.36
CA GLN A 164 -32.00 2.46 -18.45
C GLN A 164 -32.16 3.59 -19.48
N GLU A 165 -31.68 3.37 -20.70
CA GLU A 165 -31.93 4.23 -21.85
C GLU A 165 -33.45 4.35 -22.09
N VAL A 166 -34.05 5.41 -21.57
CA VAL A 166 -35.42 5.76 -21.91
C VAL A 166 -35.38 6.39 -23.30
N LYS A 167 -35.73 5.61 -24.33
CA LYS A 167 -35.97 6.13 -25.69
C LYS A 167 -37.15 7.12 -25.63
N TYR A 168 -36.84 8.40 -25.73
CA TYR A 168 -37.83 9.47 -25.68
C TYR A 168 -38.60 9.54 -27.00
N THR A 169 -39.84 9.02 -27.02
CA THR A 169 -40.82 9.38 -28.06
C THR A 169 -41.53 10.67 -27.63
N PRO A 170 -41.57 11.72 -28.45
CA PRO A 170 -42.23 12.96 -28.06
C PRO A 170 -43.75 12.78 -28.08
N SER A 171 -44.37 12.88 -26.90
CA SER A 171 -45.83 12.95 -26.75
C SER A 171 -46.29 14.42 -26.63
N PRO A 172 -47.56 14.73 -26.99
CA PRO A 172 -47.95 16.10 -27.33
C PRO A 172 -48.15 16.97 -26.08
N LYS A 173 -47.73 18.24 -26.20
CA LYS A 173 -47.81 19.26 -25.15
C LYS A 173 -49.25 19.46 -24.69
N ARG A 174 -49.55 19.12 -23.43
CA ARG A 174 -50.75 19.58 -22.73
C ARG A 174 -50.44 20.86 -21.95
N ASN A 175 -51.21 21.91 -22.20
CA ASN A 175 -51.19 23.14 -21.41
C ASN A 175 -51.76 22.85 -20.03
N LEU A 176 -50.93 22.94 -18.99
CA LEU A 176 -51.34 22.84 -17.60
C LEU A 176 -51.34 24.23 -16.96
N THR A 177 -52.49 24.63 -16.45
CA THR A 177 -52.71 25.86 -15.68
C THR A 177 -51.93 25.77 -14.35
N ARG A 178 -51.21 26.83 -13.99
CA ARG A 178 -50.46 26.90 -12.73
C ARG A 178 -51.41 26.81 -11.54
N ILE A 179 -51.16 25.85 -10.65
CA ILE A 179 -51.70 25.82 -9.30
C ILE A 179 -50.54 26.23 -8.40
N ASP A 180 -50.66 27.38 -7.73
CA ASP A 180 -49.71 27.84 -6.73
C ASP A 180 -49.93 27.04 -5.43
N THR A 181 -49.29 25.89 -5.33
CA THR A 181 -49.13 25.18 -4.06
C THR A 181 -47.74 25.48 -3.49
N PRO A 182 -47.60 25.88 -2.20
CA PRO A 182 -46.29 26.12 -1.60
C PRO A 182 -45.48 24.82 -1.56
N LEU A 183 -44.27 24.85 -2.14
CA LEU A 183 -43.33 23.73 -2.02
C LEU A 183 -42.92 23.55 -0.55
N PRO A 184 -42.79 22.31 -0.05
CA PRO A 184 -42.18 22.06 1.24
C PRO A 184 -40.70 22.43 1.18
N LYS A 185 -40.24 23.21 2.16
CA LYS A 185 -38.82 23.58 2.32
C LYS A 185 -37.98 22.31 2.52
N PRO A 186 -36.80 22.20 1.88
CA PRO A 186 -35.88 21.11 2.13
C PRO A 186 -35.39 21.17 3.58
N ILE A 187 -35.67 20.09 4.32
CA ILE A 187 -35.16 19.84 5.66
C ILE A 187 -33.72 19.36 5.51
N GLY A 188 -32.79 20.06 6.15
CA GLY A 188 -31.39 19.63 6.26
C GLY A 188 -30.34 20.57 5.65
N GLY A 189 -30.63 21.87 5.53
CA GLY A 189 -29.58 22.89 5.41
C GLY A 189 -29.06 23.24 6.80
N VAL A 190 -27.79 22.96 7.09
CA VAL A 190 -27.11 23.55 8.24
C VAL A 190 -27.11 25.08 8.06
N PRO A 191 -27.43 25.89 9.09
CA PRO A 191 -27.66 27.33 8.94
C PRO A 191 -26.47 28.07 8.31
N VAL A 192 -26.81 29.05 7.48
CA VAL A 192 -25.94 30.00 6.76
C VAL A 192 -25.27 31.02 7.72
N GLU A 193 -25.15 30.69 9.01
CA GLU A 193 -24.68 31.63 10.03
C GLU A 193 -23.16 31.65 10.24
N SER A 194 -22.38 30.74 9.63
CA SER A 194 -20.95 30.60 9.96
C SER A 194 -19.95 31.08 8.90
N MET A 195 -20.38 31.62 7.75
CA MET A 195 -19.42 32.04 6.71
C MET A 195 -18.52 33.22 7.14
N ASP A 196 -19.01 34.11 8.01
CA ASP A 196 -18.23 35.27 8.51
C ASP A 196 -17.21 34.91 9.62
N GLU A 197 -17.27 33.68 10.16
CA GLU A 197 -16.39 33.22 11.21
C GLU A 197 -15.07 32.62 10.67
N PHE A 198 -15.01 32.31 9.36
CA PHE A 198 -13.83 31.77 8.71
C PHE A 198 -12.89 32.89 8.23
N LYS A 199 -12.01 33.34 9.13
CA LYS A 199 -10.98 34.34 8.85
C LYS A 199 -9.58 33.73 8.82
N PRO A 200 -8.61 34.34 8.10
CA PRO A 200 -7.20 34.00 8.22
C PRO A 200 -6.77 33.96 9.70
N GLY A 201 -6.08 32.90 10.09
CA GLY A 201 -5.60 32.68 11.45
C GLY A 201 -6.47 31.77 12.32
N VAL A 202 -7.70 31.46 11.91
CA VAL A 202 -8.63 30.60 12.68
C VAL A 202 -8.28 29.12 12.50
N GLU A 203 -8.35 28.36 13.60
CA GLU A 203 -8.23 26.90 13.59
C GLU A 203 -9.56 26.24 13.19
N VAL A 204 -9.47 25.32 12.24
CA VAL A 204 -10.60 24.57 11.70
C VAL A 204 -10.30 23.09 11.68
N PHE A 205 -11.34 22.28 11.76
CA PHE A 205 -11.26 20.84 11.63
C PHE A 205 -12.02 20.38 10.38
N HIS A 206 -11.41 19.48 9.61
CA HIS A 206 -12.03 18.83 8.46
C HIS A 206 -12.01 17.32 8.66
N ASP A 207 -13.15 16.64 8.46
CA ASP A 207 -13.29 15.20 8.73
C ASP A 207 -12.26 14.32 7.98
N LYS A 208 -11.81 14.77 6.78
CA LYS A 208 -10.77 14.08 5.98
C LYS A 208 -9.33 14.49 6.26
N PHE A 209 -9.09 15.73 6.70
CA PHE A 209 -7.74 16.33 6.73
C PHE A 209 -7.28 16.70 8.14
N GLY A 210 -8.14 16.51 9.14
CA GLY A 210 -7.84 16.80 10.53
C GLY A 210 -7.83 18.30 10.83
N LEU A 211 -7.00 18.67 11.79
CA LEU A 211 -6.82 20.05 12.25
C LEU A 211 -6.00 20.85 11.23
N GLY A 212 -6.43 22.08 10.98
CA GLY A 212 -5.70 23.01 10.13
C GLY A 212 -5.99 24.46 10.47
N LYS A 213 -5.08 25.34 10.04
CA LYS A 213 -5.18 26.79 10.25
C LYS A 213 -5.44 27.49 8.91
N ILE A 214 -6.44 28.37 8.88
CA ILE A 214 -6.73 29.15 7.68
C ILE A 214 -5.59 30.14 7.44
N VAL A 215 -5.01 30.10 6.24
CA VAL A 215 -3.93 30.98 5.79
C VAL A 215 -4.50 32.19 5.05
N SER A 216 -5.45 31.96 4.15
CA SER A 216 -6.09 33.02 3.37
C SER A 216 -7.52 32.62 2.99
N VAL A 217 -8.36 33.63 2.72
CA VAL A 217 -9.71 33.43 2.18
C VAL A 217 -9.88 34.39 1.00
N GLU A 218 -10.29 33.85 -0.14
CA GLU A 218 -10.48 34.54 -1.41
C GLU A 218 -11.93 34.38 -1.89
N GLY A 219 -12.51 35.46 -2.41
CA GLY A 219 -13.89 35.46 -2.94
C GLY A 219 -14.94 35.88 -1.91
N LYS A 220 -16.20 35.94 -2.35
CA LYS A 220 -17.37 36.33 -1.55
C LYS A 220 -18.57 35.45 -1.89
N GLY A 221 -19.42 35.18 -0.89
CA GLY A 221 -20.64 34.39 -1.07
C GLY A 221 -20.36 32.91 -1.35
N ASP A 222 -21.20 32.30 -2.19
CA ASP A 222 -21.26 30.84 -2.38
C ASP A 222 -20.00 30.21 -3.00
N ASP A 223 -19.14 31.01 -3.63
CA ASP A 223 -17.91 30.55 -4.29
C ASP A 223 -16.63 30.94 -3.53
N ALA A 224 -16.74 31.37 -2.27
CA ALA A 224 -15.59 31.68 -1.43
C ALA A 224 -14.68 30.46 -1.22
N LYS A 225 -13.37 30.68 -1.34
CA LYS A 225 -12.31 29.66 -1.22
C LYS A 225 -11.39 30.00 -0.05
N ALA A 226 -11.07 29.02 0.78
CA ALA A 226 -10.10 29.15 1.86
C ALA A 226 -8.86 28.30 1.55
N GLU A 227 -7.68 28.85 1.78
CA GLU A 227 -6.44 28.09 1.86
C GLU A 227 -6.16 27.74 3.32
N VAL A 228 -6.06 26.45 3.61
CA VAL A 228 -5.91 25.91 4.97
C VAL A 228 -4.64 25.08 5.03
N MET A 229 -3.80 25.36 6.01
CA MET A 229 -2.62 24.54 6.32
C MET A 229 -3.02 23.47 7.34
N PHE A 230 -3.15 22.24 6.89
CA PHE A 230 -3.47 21.09 7.75
C PHE A 230 -2.21 20.46 8.34
N GLU A 231 -2.23 20.09 9.61
CA GLU A 231 -1.07 19.50 10.33
C GLU A 231 -0.56 18.24 9.63
N PHE A 232 -1.47 17.41 9.11
CA PHE A 232 -1.15 16.15 8.44
C PHE A 232 -1.38 16.18 6.92
N GLY A 233 -1.91 17.28 6.38
CA GLY A 233 -2.39 17.38 4.99
C GLY A 233 -1.72 18.46 4.15
N GLY A 234 -0.85 19.28 4.74
CA GLY A 234 -0.21 20.42 4.07
C GLY A 234 -1.21 21.51 3.67
N LEU A 235 -0.80 22.40 2.76
CA LEU A 235 -1.63 23.50 2.26
C LEU A 235 -2.69 22.96 1.28
N LYS A 236 -3.98 23.22 1.56
CA LYS A 236 -5.11 22.84 0.68
C LYS A 236 -6.04 24.03 0.44
N LYS A 237 -6.50 24.16 -0.80
CA LYS A 237 -7.49 25.17 -1.23
C LYS A 237 -8.88 24.54 -1.33
N LEU A 238 -9.84 25.02 -0.54
CA LEU A 238 -11.17 24.43 -0.39
C LEU A 238 -12.26 25.47 -0.62
N VAL A 239 -13.36 25.09 -1.28
CA VAL A 239 -14.55 25.97 -1.43
C VAL A 239 -15.42 25.83 -0.16
N LEU A 240 -15.65 26.94 0.55
CA LEU A 240 -16.25 26.94 1.88
C LEU A 240 -17.60 26.21 1.96
N ARG A 241 -18.48 26.37 0.95
CA ARG A 241 -19.80 25.71 0.92
C ARG A 241 -19.75 24.18 0.87
N PHE A 242 -18.67 23.62 0.33
CA PHE A 242 -18.51 22.17 0.18
C PHE A 242 -17.53 21.57 1.17
N ALA A 243 -16.69 22.41 1.78
CA ALA A 243 -15.60 21.98 2.64
C ALA A 243 -16.06 21.42 3.99
N LYS A 244 -17.33 21.63 4.41
CA LYS A 244 -17.85 21.12 5.70
C LYS A 244 -16.90 21.34 6.88
N LEU A 245 -16.23 22.49 6.91
CA LEU A 245 -15.26 22.83 7.96
C LEU A 245 -16.00 23.09 9.27
N LYS A 246 -15.48 22.52 10.36
CA LYS A 246 -15.96 22.78 11.72
C LYS A 246 -15.00 23.74 12.40
N LEU A 247 -15.51 24.81 12.99
CA LEU A 247 -14.71 25.71 13.80
C LEU A 247 -14.34 25.02 15.11
N LYS A 248 -13.08 25.13 15.50
CA LYS A 248 -12.63 24.72 16.83
C LYS A 248 -12.83 25.93 17.75
N LYS A 249 -13.86 25.88 18.59
CA LYS A 249 -14.09 26.87 19.65
C LYS A 249 -13.07 26.71 20.77
#